data_AF-A0A1I8HAB6-F1
#
_entry.id   AF-A0A1I8HAB6-F1
#
_cell.length_a   1.000
_cell.length_b   1.000
_cell.length_c   1.000
_cell.angle_alpha   90.00
_cell.angle_beta   90.00
_cell.angle_gamma   90.00
#
_symmetry.space_group_name_H-M   'P 1'
#
loop_
_entity.id
_entity.type
_entity.pdbx_description
1 polymer ?
#
loop_
_entity_poly.entity_id
_entity_poly.type
_entity_poly.pdbx_seq_one_letter_code
_entity_poly.pdbx_strand_id
1 'polypeptide(L)'
;MFTGGMEESDKSSVEIKGVKADVMSELLNFVYTESVALQQAAQLFSSRHFEDVIKEEEFWSISCQELLELVEREDLQVDSEESVYQAVMRWVRYDELGRAGDLPDLLSHIRLATLSARFITEVLDQEPLVQERHQCRDLLDAAKRYHLRPDLRHEMTEAKYRPRSGADEYMVLIGGFGKDQAPIDSVELFNPRTGNWSGLTPLPKRYRYVAAAAIKSTIYAIGGFDGRERLNAVSCLDLQDPSPGWRSITPMRHKRGLSAAASYQGRIFVCGGFDGSVRLRSLEVYDPKIDEWRLLQDMATPREGAGLLVADNALFCMGGYDGAHLLSSMERYDPKRGNWSNCEPMRMRRSGSGCAVVADTIYVCGGYGGADGQQPVHLDSVEAYHIRQGQWSSIVCMNIPRCYVGACHLNGKIFVAAGYDGTQLLSSVEAFDPIRNEWLLHDEAASCMIYGRCDTGMCVVRL
;
A
#
# COMPACT_ATOMS: atom_id res chain seq x y z
N MET A 1 16.50 5.35 34.51
CA MET A 1 15.98 6.67 34.08
C MET A 1 15.28 7.38 35.24
N PHE A 2 16.04 7.99 36.15
CA PHE A 2 15.57 9.11 36.96
C PHE A 2 16.70 10.14 36.99
N THR A 3 17.05 10.66 35.82
CA THR A 3 18.01 11.77 35.68
C THR A 3 17.26 13.06 35.93
N GLY A 4 17.17 13.45 37.20
CA GLY A 4 16.47 14.67 37.61
C GLY A 4 16.70 15.06 39.07
N GLY A 5 17.80 14.63 39.69
CA GLY A 5 18.14 15.07 41.06
C GLY A 5 17.07 14.75 42.12
N MET A 6 16.30 13.67 41.95
CA MET A 6 15.38 13.21 42.99
C MET A 6 16.14 12.38 44.02
N GLU A 7 16.52 13.03 45.14
CA GLU A 7 16.70 12.33 46.41
C GLU A 7 15.35 12.33 47.13
N GLU A 8 14.61 11.22 47.07
CA GLU A 8 13.56 10.92 48.05
C GLU A 8 14.10 9.85 49.01
N SER A 9 14.84 10.27 50.04
CA SER A 9 15.33 9.38 51.10
C SER A 9 14.27 9.03 52.16
N ASP A 10 13.12 9.73 52.16
CA ASP A 10 12.25 9.80 53.34
C ASP A 10 10.83 9.23 53.15
N LYS A 11 10.54 8.56 52.01
CA LYS A 11 9.22 7.92 51.79
C LYS A 11 9.36 6.41 51.65
N SER A 12 8.57 5.69 52.44
CA SER A 12 8.48 4.21 52.39
C SER A 12 7.61 3.68 51.25
N SER A 13 6.90 4.57 50.54
CA SER A 13 6.13 4.22 49.34
C SER A 13 6.04 5.42 48.38
N VAL A 14 6.10 5.12 47.08
CA VAL A 14 5.92 6.07 45.98
C VAL A 14 4.72 5.62 45.16
N GLU A 15 3.74 6.51 44.97
CA GLU A 15 2.53 6.24 44.18
C GLU A 15 2.77 6.67 42.73
N ILE A 16 2.88 5.70 41.81
CA ILE A 16 3.04 5.96 40.38
C ILE A 16 1.65 5.95 39.74
N LYS A 17 1.22 7.11 39.23
CA LYS A 17 -0.07 7.27 38.54
C LYS A 17 0.10 7.01 37.05
N GLY A 18 -0.84 6.26 36.45
CA GLY A 18 -0.91 6.05 35.00
C GLY A 18 -0.38 4.71 34.48
N VAL A 19 0.19 3.86 35.35
CA VAL A 19 0.68 2.51 34.97
C VAL A 19 -0.13 1.47 35.74
N LYS A 20 -0.71 0.47 35.04
CA LYS A 20 -1.40 -0.65 35.71
C LYS A 20 -0.40 -1.47 36.52
N ALA A 21 -0.83 -2.01 37.67
CA ALA A 21 0.04 -2.76 38.58
C ALA A 21 0.75 -3.95 37.91
N ASP A 22 0.06 -4.59 36.97
CA ASP A 22 0.53 -5.74 36.18
C ASP A 22 1.66 -5.32 35.23
N VAL A 23 1.52 -4.17 34.57
CA VAL A 23 2.55 -3.58 33.69
C VAL A 23 3.75 -3.11 34.51
N MET A 24 3.52 -2.50 35.67
CA MET A 24 4.60 -2.08 36.57
C MET A 24 5.39 -3.28 37.11
N SER A 25 4.72 -4.40 37.36
CA SER A 25 5.37 -5.64 37.80
C SER A 25 6.27 -6.23 36.71
N GLU A 26 5.80 -6.24 35.45
CA GLU A 26 6.61 -6.63 34.28
C GLU A 26 7.83 -5.70 34.10
N LEU A 27 7.63 -4.38 34.20
CA LEU A 27 8.71 -3.39 34.08
C LEU A 27 9.75 -3.53 35.20
N LEU A 28 9.32 -3.71 36.45
CA LEU A 28 10.22 -3.96 37.58
C LEU A 28 10.98 -5.28 37.39
N ASN A 29 10.29 -6.32 36.96
CA ASN A 29 10.92 -7.60 36.69
C ASN A 29 12.00 -7.45 35.61
N PHE A 30 11.73 -6.73 34.52
CA PHE A 30 12.74 -6.42 33.51
C PHE A 30 13.91 -5.61 34.06
N VAL A 31 13.65 -4.57 34.86
CA VAL A 31 14.72 -3.76 35.49
C VAL A 31 15.64 -4.61 36.36
N TYR A 32 15.13 -5.64 37.03
CA TYR A 32 15.92 -6.50 37.91
C TYR A 32 16.47 -7.77 37.25
N THR A 33 15.91 -8.21 36.12
CA THR A 33 16.26 -9.50 35.50
C THR A 33 16.74 -9.40 34.05
N GLU A 34 16.65 -8.22 33.44
CA GLU A 34 16.95 -7.98 32.01
C GLU A 34 16.29 -9.04 31.11
N SER A 35 15.00 -9.32 31.36
CA SER A 35 14.26 -10.33 30.61
C SER A 35 14.31 -10.09 29.09
N VAL A 36 14.91 -11.04 28.38
CA VAL A 36 15.03 -11.05 26.91
C VAL A 36 13.66 -10.95 26.22
N ALA A 37 12.60 -11.48 26.85
CA ALA A 37 11.26 -11.45 26.30
C ALA A 37 10.66 -10.03 26.25
N LEU A 38 10.87 -9.21 27.29
CA LEU A 38 10.37 -7.83 27.28
C LEU A 38 11.18 -6.96 26.33
N GLN A 39 12.50 -7.16 26.25
CA GLN A 39 13.36 -6.46 25.29
C GLN A 39 12.94 -6.77 23.84
N GLN A 40 12.73 -8.05 23.53
CA GLN A 40 12.22 -8.47 22.21
C GLN A 40 10.83 -7.91 21.92
N ALA A 41 9.93 -7.91 22.91
CA ALA A 41 8.59 -7.34 22.75
C ALA A 41 8.64 -5.83 22.52
N ALA A 42 9.47 -5.08 23.25
CA ALA A 42 9.68 -3.65 23.06
C ALA A 42 10.30 -3.35 21.69
N GLN A 43 11.29 -4.15 21.27
CA GLN A 43 11.88 -4.06 19.93
C GLN A 43 10.85 -4.31 18.82
N LEU A 44 10.03 -5.35 18.95
CA LEU A 44 8.94 -5.62 18.00
C LEU A 44 7.92 -4.48 17.99
N PHE A 45 7.57 -3.94 19.16
CA PHE A 45 6.66 -2.81 19.28
C PHE A 45 7.22 -1.56 18.58
N SER A 46 8.49 -1.22 18.81
CA SER A 46 9.15 -0.08 18.16
C SER A 46 9.24 -0.26 16.64
N SER A 47 9.43 -1.49 16.15
CA SER A 47 9.38 -1.74 14.71
C SER A 47 7.99 -1.59 14.12
N ARG A 48 6.94 -2.03 14.82
CA ARG A 48 5.54 -1.97 14.37
C ARG A 48 4.92 -0.58 14.45
N HIS A 49 5.29 0.18 15.48
CA HIS A 49 4.72 1.49 15.78
C HIS A 49 5.74 2.61 15.57
N PHE A 50 6.70 2.43 14.67
CA PHE A 50 7.80 3.37 14.47
C PHE A 50 7.31 4.81 14.30
N GLU A 51 6.34 5.07 13.42
CA GLU A 51 5.83 6.42 13.18
C GLU A 51 5.17 7.07 14.39
N ASP A 52 4.70 6.29 15.35
CA ASP A 52 4.16 6.79 16.61
C ASP A 52 5.29 7.00 17.64
N VAL A 53 6.23 6.07 17.73
CA VAL A 53 7.42 6.16 18.61
C VAL A 53 8.26 7.40 18.31
N ILE A 54 8.49 7.76 17.04
CA ILE A 54 9.32 8.91 16.67
C ILE A 54 8.70 10.27 17.04
N LYS A 55 7.43 10.30 17.47
CA LYS A 55 6.75 11.51 17.95
C LYS A 55 7.01 11.79 19.43
N GLU A 56 7.42 10.77 20.18
CA GLU A 56 7.64 10.86 21.63
C GLU A 56 9.01 11.47 21.95
N GLU A 57 9.11 12.23 23.05
CA GLU A 57 10.35 12.94 23.43
C GLU A 57 11.49 11.99 23.81
N GLU A 58 11.14 10.79 24.29
CA GLU A 58 12.07 9.72 24.67
C GLU A 58 12.91 9.26 23.48
N PHE A 59 12.34 9.31 22.27
CA PHE A 59 13.05 8.98 21.03
C PHE A 59 14.24 9.91 20.79
N TRP A 60 14.20 11.17 21.23
CA TRP A 60 15.32 12.11 21.03
C TRP A 60 16.50 11.82 21.95
N SER A 61 16.25 11.09 23.03
CA SER A 61 17.22 10.76 24.07
C SER A 61 17.93 9.42 23.83
N ILE A 62 17.54 8.63 22.82
CA ILE A 62 18.20 7.38 22.48
C ILE A 62 19.63 7.62 21.98
N SER A 63 20.50 6.64 22.19
CA SER A 63 21.89 6.66 21.71
C SER A 63 21.98 6.45 20.19
N CYS A 64 23.11 6.84 19.58
CA CYS A 64 23.38 6.61 18.16
C CYS A 64 23.25 5.12 17.80
N GLN A 65 23.81 4.25 18.65
CA GLN A 65 23.80 2.80 18.45
C GLN A 65 22.38 2.23 18.44
N GLU A 66 21.52 2.64 19.39
CA GLU A 66 20.13 2.19 19.44
C GLU A 66 19.32 2.67 18.24
N LEU A 67 19.56 3.91 17.78
CA LEU A 67 18.93 4.41 16.57
C LEU A 67 19.41 3.66 15.32
N LEU A 68 20.71 3.36 15.23
CA LEU A 68 21.27 2.61 14.12
C LEU A 68 20.70 1.19 14.07
N GLU A 69 20.63 0.50 15.21
CA GLU A 69 19.98 -0.81 15.34
C GLU A 69 18.51 -0.76 14.93
N LEU A 70 17.79 0.33 15.22
CA LEU A 70 16.40 0.48 14.81
C LEU A 70 16.24 0.74 13.30
N VAL A 71 17.09 1.60 12.73
CA VAL A 71 17.04 2.00 11.31
C VAL A 71 17.63 0.93 10.38
N GLU A 72 18.53 0.08 10.87
CA GLU A 72 19.08 -1.05 10.09
C GLU A 72 18.03 -2.15 9.87
N ARG A 73 17.06 -2.27 10.77
CA ARG A 73 16.10 -3.38 10.77
C ARG A 73 15.30 -3.49 9.48
N GLU A 74 15.41 -4.67 8.88
CA GLU A 74 14.57 -5.07 7.75
C GLU A 74 13.09 -5.13 8.11
N ASP A 75 12.73 -5.36 9.39
CA ASP A 75 11.37 -5.56 9.89
C ASP A 75 10.59 -4.27 10.24
N LEU A 76 11.14 -3.09 9.91
CA LEU A 76 10.56 -1.79 10.27
C LEU A 76 9.28 -1.48 9.48
N GLN A 77 8.18 -1.19 10.18
CA GLN A 77 6.88 -0.86 9.58
C GLN A 77 6.73 0.65 9.43
N VAL A 78 6.89 1.13 8.19
CA VAL A 78 6.73 2.55 7.85
C VAL A 78 5.93 2.71 6.56
N ASP A 79 5.17 3.81 6.47
CA ASP A 79 4.41 4.11 5.24
C ASP A 79 5.31 4.54 4.09
N SER A 80 6.46 5.15 4.41
CA SER A 80 7.49 5.61 3.49
C SER A 80 8.83 5.67 4.22
N GLU A 81 9.95 5.45 3.50
CA GLU A 81 11.30 5.76 4.02
C GLU A 81 11.46 7.25 4.36
N GLU A 82 10.57 8.11 3.88
CA GLU A 82 10.51 9.52 4.28
C GLU A 82 10.33 9.66 5.79
N SER A 83 9.50 8.81 6.41
CA SER A 83 9.30 8.81 7.87
C SER A 83 10.59 8.46 8.62
N VAL A 84 11.37 7.51 8.09
CA VAL A 84 12.67 7.09 8.66
C VAL A 84 13.71 8.22 8.52
N TYR A 85 13.80 8.84 7.35
CA TYR A 85 14.66 10.00 7.12
C TYR A 85 14.31 11.15 8.06
N GLN A 86 13.03 11.50 8.18
CA GLN A 86 12.59 12.58 9.07
C GLN A 86 12.90 12.27 10.54
N ALA A 87 12.79 11.02 10.97
CA ALA A 87 13.16 10.59 12.31
C ALA A 87 14.66 10.77 12.59
N VAL A 88 15.52 10.30 11.68
CA VAL A 88 16.98 10.47 11.78
C VAL A 88 17.36 11.95 11.80
N MET A 89 16.79 12.75 10.90
CA MET A 89 17.09 14.19 10.84
C MET A 89 16.64 14.92 12.11
N ARG A 90 15.49 14.56 12.70
CA ARG A 90 15.06 15.12 13.99
C ARG A 90 16.00 14.75 15.12
N TRP A 91 16.46 13.51 15.17
CA TRP A 91 17.41 13.04 16.19
C TRP A 91 18.77 13.74 16.08
N VAL A 92 19.29 13.94 14.86
CA VAL A 92 20.53 14.68 14.63
C VAL A 92 20.36 16.16 14.99
N ARG A 93 19.25 16.79 14.64
CA ARG A 93 18.96 18.20 14.95
C ARG A 93 18.79 18.49 16.44
N TYR A 94 18.46 17.50 17.25
CA TYR A 94 18.35 17.66 18.69
C TYR A 94 19.71 17.97 19.35
N ASP A 95 20.81 17.44 18.82
CA ASP A 95 22.19 17.74 19.23
C ASP A 95 23.11 17.75 18.01
N GLU A 96 23.02 18.80 17.19
CA GLU A 96 23.76 18.89 15.93
C GLU A 96 25.28 18.81 16.13
N LEU A 97 25.80 19.41 17.21
CA LEU A 97 27.24 19.45 17.47
C LEU A 97 27.80 18.07 17.82
N GLY A 98 27.06 17.28 18.60
CA GLY A 98 27.47 15.92 18.97
C GLY A 98 27.17 14.88 17.89
N ARG A 99 26.04 15.02 17.18
CA ARG A 99 25.44 13.94 16.37
C ARG A 99 25.61 14.10 14.86
N ALA A 100 26.04 15.27 14.37
CA ALA A 100 26.26 15.44 12.93
C ALA A 100 27.32 14.48 12.38
N GLY A 101 28.25 14.00 13.23
CA GLY A 101 29.24 12.99 12.88
C GLY A 101 28.66 11.64 12.47
N ASP A 102 27.53 11.26 13.07
CA ASP A 102 26.88 9.95 12.91
C ASP A 102 25.93 9.89 11.70
N LEU A 103 25.60 11.05 11.11
CA LEU A 103 24.64 11.15 10.01
C LEU A 103 24.99 10.27 8.78
N PRO A 104 26.26 10.15 8.33
CA PRO A 104 26.59 9.29 7.19
C PRO A 104 26.25 7.83 7.42
N ASP A 105 26.53 7.32 8.62
CA ASP A 105 26.27 5.92 8.97
C ASP A 105 24.76 5.67 9.04
N LEU A 106 24.02 6.55 9.71
CA LEU A 106 22.54 6.48 9.77
C LEU A 106 21.90 6.57 8.38
N LEU A 107 22.36 7.48 7.51
CA LEU A 107 21.84 7.62 6.15
C LEU A 107 22.12 6.38 5.29
N SER A 108 23.21 5.66 5.54
CA SER A 108 23.56 4.46 4.77
C SER A 108 22.55 3.31 4.96
N HIS A 109 21.85 3.31 6.10
CA HIS A 109 20.79 2.35 6.44
C HIS A 109 19.38 2.81 6.01
N ILE A 110 19.23 4.05 5.54
CA ILE A 110 17.98 4.55 4.94
C ILE A 110 17.96 4.19 3.46
N ARG A 111 16.83 3.68 2.97
CA ARG A 111 16.72 3.22 1.57
C ARG A 111 16.38 4.37 0.64
N LEU A 112 17.32 5.30 0.50
CA LEU A 112 17.16 6.56 -0.21
C LEU A 112 16.63 6.39 -1.64
N ALA A 113 16.99 5.30 -2.34
CA ALA A 113 16.54 5.01 -3.70
C ALA A 113 15.05 4.62 -3.80
N THR A 114 14.40 4.31 -2.67
CA THR A 114 12.95 4.02 -2.63
C THR A 114 12.12 5.29 -2.38
N LEU A 115 12.76 6.40 -2.02
CA LEU A 115 12.11 7.71 -1.89
C LEU A 115 11.67 8.23 -3.26
N SER A 116 10.73 9.17 -3.27
CA SER A 116 10.38 9.84 -4.51
C SER A 116 11.54 10.70 -5.01
N ALA A 117 11.75 10.74 -6.33
CA ALA A 117 12.76 11.61 -6.94
C ALA A 117 12.57 13.08 -6.53
N ARG A 118 11.31 13.51 -6.37
CA ARG A 118 10.95 14.84 -5.88
C ARG A 118 11.51 15.10 -4.49
N PHE A 119 11.30 14.17 -3.56
CA PHE A 119 11.82 14.27 -2.19
C PHE A 119 13.35 14.35 -2.19
N ILE A 120 14.01 13.54 -3.02
CA ILE A 120 15.47 13.58 -3.20
C ILE A 120 15.94 14.97 -3.64
N THR A 121 15.30 15.57 -4.65
CA THR A 121 15.75 16.84 -5.24
C THR A 121 15.29 18.10 -4.47
N GLU A 122 14.11 18.07 -3.86
CA GLU A 122 13.53 19.24 -3.15
C GLU A 122 13.90 19.27 -1.67
N VAL A 123 14.19 18.10 -1.05
CA VAL A 123 14.50 17.99 0.37
C VAL A 123 15.96 17.59 0.59
N LEU A 124 16.36 16.37 0.16
CA LEU A 124 17.71 15.88 0.48
C LEU A 124 18.83 16.71 -0.17
N ASP A 125 18.64 17.08 -1.43
CA ASP A 125 19.60 17.90 -2.18
C ASP A 125 19.79 19.30 -1.59
N GLN A 126 18.81 19.80 -0.83
CA GLN A 126 18.85 21.13 -0.23
C GLN A 126 19.28 21.11 1.24
N GLU A 127 19.49 19.93 1.84
CA GLU A 127 19.78 19.79 3.26
C GLU A 127 21.26 20.10 3.57
N PRO A 128 21.58 21.14 4.39
CA PRO A 128 22.96 21.55 4.64
C PRO A 128 23.85 20.44 5.22
N LEU A 129 23.33 19.67 6.18
CA LEU A 129 24.07 18.57 6.82
C LEU A 129 24.46 17.47 5.83
N VAL A 130 23.64 17.27 4.77
CA VAL A 130 23.92 16.32 3.68
C VAL A 130 24.93 16.90 2.70
N GLN A 131 24.85 18.20 2.41
CA GLN A 131 25.75 18.89 1.47
C GLN A 131 27.19 19.04 1.99
N GLU A 132 27.36 19.24 3.31
CA GLU A 132 28.66 19.46 3.95
C GLU A 132 29.56 18.20 3.93
N ARG A 133 28.96 17.00 3.95
CA ARG A 133 29.69 15.73 4.07
C ARG A 133 29.71 14.95 2.76
N HIS A 134 30.91 14.63 2.29
CA HIS A 134 31.09 13.87 1.04
C HIS A 134 30.41 12.49 1.06
N GLN A 135 30.50 11.75 2.17
CA GLN A 135 29.86 10.44 2.32
C GLN A 135 28.33 10.49 2.14
N CYS A 136 27.68 11.54 2.63
CA CYS A 136 26.23 11.72 2.47
C CYS A 136 25.86 12.01 1.01
N ARG A 137 26.69 12.79 0.31
CA ARG A 137 26.51 13.07 -1.12
C ARG A 137 26.70 11.81 -1.98
N ASP A 138 27.65 10.94 -1.64
CA ASP A 138 27.85 9.67 -2.35
C ASP A 138 26.61 8.77 -2.26
N LEU A 139 25.98 8.70 -1.08
CA LEU A 139 24.72 7.97 -0.89
C LEU A 139 23.57 8.59 -1.72
N LEU A 140 23.50 9.91 -1.74
CA LEU A 140 22.49 10.65 -2.51
C LEU A 140 22.66 10.46 -4.01
N ASP A 141 23.89 10.46 -4.50
CA ASP A 141 24.21 10.23 -5.90
C ASP A 141 23.90 8.79 -6.34
N ALA A 142 24.09 7.80 -5.45
CA ALA A 142 23.63 6.43 -5.69
C ALA A 142 22.09 6.35 -5.83
N ALA A 143 21.35 7.05 -4.96
CA ALA A 143 19.90 7.13 -5.05
C ALA A 143 19.44 7.84 -6.34
N LYS A 144 20.07 8.97 -6.70
CA LYS A 144 19.81 9.66 -7.97
C LYS A 144 20.10 8.76 -9.17
N ARG A 145 21.18 7.99 -9.14
CA ARG A 145 21.53 7.04 -10.22
C ARG A 145 20.44 6.00 -10.43
N TYR A 146 19.85 5.46 -9.36
CA TYR A 146 18.71 4.54 -9.44
C TYR A 146 17.50 5.16 -10.17
N HIS A 147 17.25 6.45 -9.91
CA HIS A 147 16.19 7.20 -10.58
C HIS A 147 16.53 7.63 -12.00
N LEU A 148 17.80 7.92 -12.31
CA LEU A 148 18.25 8.40 -13.62
C LEU A 148 18.52 7.27 -14.60
N ARG A 149 18.74 6.04 -14.13
CA ARG A 149 19.04 4.86 -14.95
C ARG A 149 18.05 3.71 -14.71
N PRO A 150 16.78 3.85 -15.12
CA PRO A 150 15.80 2.76 -15.07
C PRO A 150 16.29 1.49 -15.78
N ASP A 151 17.09 1.66 -16.84
CA ASP A 151 17.69 0.58 -17.64
C ASP A 151 18.67 -0.30 -16.85
N LEU A 152 19.35 0.24 -15.84
CA LEU A 152 20.32 -0.49 -15.02
C LEU A 152 19.77 -0.96 -13.68
N ARG A 153 18.49 -0.73 -13.36
CA ARG A 153 17.91 -1.14 -12.06
C ARG A 153 18.06 -2.64 -11.79
N HIS A 154 18.12 -3.44 -12.85
CA HIS A 154 18.32 -4.89 -12.74
C HIS A 154 19.68 -5.31 -12.15
N GLU A 155 20.70 -4.46 -12.30
CA GLU A 155 22.04 -4.66 -11.73
C GLU A 155 22.11 -4.16 -10.26
N MET A 156 21.14 -3.35 -9.82
CA MET A 156 21.11 -2.69 -8.51
C MET A 156 20.36 -3.53 -7.46
N THR A 157 20.91 -4.68 -7.09
CA THR A 157 20.23 -5.69 -6.23
C THR A 157 20.42 -5.50 -4.72
N GLU A 158 21.27 -4.55 -4.31
CA GLU A 158 21.58 -4.29 -2.90
C GLU A 158 20.35 -3.83 -2.09
N ALA A 159 20.38 -4.05 -0.76
CA ALA A 159 19.27 -3.73 0.14
C ALA A 159 18.80 -2.26 0.05
N LYS A 160 19.73 -1.32 -0.17
CA LYS A 160 19.46 0.12 -0.31
C LYS A 160 18.58 0.50 -1.51
N TYR A 161 18.43 -0.39 -2.50
CA TYR A 161 17.65 -0.16 -3.73
C TYR A 161 16.27 -0.83 -3.75
N ARG A 162 15.92 -1.59 -2.70
CA ARG A 162 14.64 -2.31 -2.58
C ARG A 162 13.90 -1.86 -1.32
N PRO A 163 12.56 -1.87 -1.27
CA PRO A 163 11.81 -1.63 -0.03
C PRO A 163 12.12 -2.63 1.09
N ARG A 164 11.92 -2.24 2.36
CA ARG A 164 12.09 -3.12 3.55
C ARG A 164 11.21 -4.37 3.44
N SER A 165 11.75 -5.51 3.84
CA SER A 165 11.03 -6.81 3.84
C SER A 165 10.05 -6.98 5.01
N GLY A 166 10.11 -6.04 5.95
CA GLY A 166 9.45 -6.01 7.24
C GLY A 166 8.07 -5.45 7.36
N ALA A 167 7.60 -4.78 6.31
CA ALA A 167 6.20 -4.49 6.24
C ALA A 167 5.52 -5.86 6.19
N ASP A 168 4.85 -6.23 7.29
CA ASP A 168 4.00 -7.40 7.42
C ASP A 168 2.79 -7.17 6.50
N GLU A 169 3.07 -7.11 5.20
CA GLU A 169 2.13 -6.82 4.13
C GLU A 169 1.52 -8.13 3.67
N TYR A 170 0.20 -8.14 3.65
CA TYR A 170 -0.59 -9.28 3.21
C TYR A 170 -1.53 -8.81 2.12
N MET A 171 -1.65 -9.61 1.08
CA MET A 171 -2.66 -9.38 0.05
C MET A 171 -3.98 -9.99 0.53
N VAL A 172 -5.06 -9.22 0.49
CA VAL A 172 -6.40 -9.68 0.87
C VAL A 172 -7.33 -9.59 -0.31
N LEU A 173 -8.05 -10.69 -0.57
CA LEU A 173 -9.09 -10.82 -1.57
C LEU A 173 -10.46 -10.92 -0.93
N ILE A 174 -11.41 -10.14 -1.44
CA ILE A 174 -12.71 -9.93 -0.82
C ILE A 174 -13.81 -10.24 -1.84
N GLY A 175 -14.67 -11.20 -1.53
CA GLY A 175 -15.87 -11.51 -2.32
C GLY A 175 -15.56 -11.82 -3.79
N GLY A 176 -16.46 -11.38 -4.68
CA GLY A 176 -16.33 -11.61 -6.12
C GLY A 176 -17.39 -12.57 -6.66
N PHE A 177 -17.10 -13.16 -7.82
CA PHE A 177 -17.97 -14.11 -8.49
C PHE A 177 -17.27 -15.46 -8.63
N GLY A 178 -17.88 -16.52 -8.09
CA GLY A 178 -17.26 -17.84 -7.97
C GLY A 178 -17.74 -18.85 -9.02
N LYS A 179 -17.15 -20.07 -8.97
CA LYS A 179 -17.40 -21.17 -9.92
C LYS A 179 -18.86 -21.60 -10.00
N ASP A 180 -19.62 -21.46 -8.92
CA ASP A 180 -21.06 -21.77 -8.87
C ASP A 180 -21.95 -20.73 -9.57
N GLN A 181 -21.35 -19.83 -10.36
CA GLN A 181 -22.04 -18.75 -11.09
C GLN A 181 -22.84 -17.83 -10.16
N ALA A 182 -22.33 -17.61 -8.94
CA ALA A 182 -22.95 -16.78 -7.93
C ALA A 182 -21.93 -15.85 -7.25
N PRO A 183 -22.37 -14.70 -6.71
CA PRO A 183 -21.56 -13.90 -5.81
C PRO A 183 -21.10 -14.73 -4.61
N ILE A 184 -19.89 -14.47 -4.11
CA ILE A 184 -19.31 -15.15 -2.94
C ILE A 184 -19.04 -14.16 -1.80
N ASP A 185 -18.94 -14.68 -0.59
CA ASP A 185 -18.68 -13.95 0.66
C ASP A 185 -17.27 -14.25 1.22
N SER A 186 -16.52 -15.14 0.60
CA SER A 186 -15.22 -15.57 1.11
C SER A 186 -14.18 -14.45 1.02
N VAL A 187 -13.38 -14.38 2.08
CA VAL A 187 -12.27 -13.44 2.24
C VAL A 187 -11.02 -14.27 2.45
N GLU A 188 -10.01 -14.05 1.62
CA GLU A 188 -8.76 -14.82 1.65
C GLU A 188 -7.58 -13.87 1.87
N LEU A 189 -6.61 -14.30 2.67
CA LEU A 189 -5.38 -13.58 2.97
C LEU A 189 -4.18 -14.40 2.49
N PHE A 190 -3.31 -13.76 1.71
CA PHE A 190 -2.06 -14.33 1.23
C PHE A 190 -0.88 -13.79 2.02
N ASN A 191 -0.07 -14.69 2.56
CA ASN A 191 1.19 -14.36 3.20
C ASN A 191 2.34 -14.55 2.20
N PRO A 192 2.97 -13.47 1.71
CA PRO A 192 4.02 -13.57 0.69
C PRO A 192 5.31 -14.22 1.20
N ARG A 193 5.52 -14.32 2.52
CA ARG A 193 6.71 -14.95 3.11
C ARG A 193 6.60 -16.46 3.14
N THR A 194 5.40 -16.98 3.42
CA THR A 194 5.15 -18.42 3.45
C THR A 194 4.60 -18.96 2.14
N GLY A 195 4.08 -18.09 1.28
CA GLY A 195 3.37 -18.48 0.06
C GLY A 195 1.97 -19.07 0.32
N ASN A 196 1.50 -19.04 1.57
CA ASN A 196 0.26 -19.72 1.95
C ASN A 196 -0.93 -18.75 1.94
N TRP A 197 -2.08 -19.31 1.56
CA TRP A 197 -3.39 -18.69 1.68
C TRP A 197 -4.11 -19.14 2.96
N SER A 198 -4.80 -18.23 3.62
CA SER A 198 -5.68 -18.51 4.74
C SER A 198 -7.04 -17.83 4.57
N GLY A 199 -8.10 -18.46 5.09
CA GLY A 199 -9.43 -17.86 5.12
C GLY A 199 -9.56 -16.89 6.30
N LEU A 200 -10.16 -15.72 6.04
CA LEU A 200 -10.57 -14.76 7.07
C LEU A 200 -12.09 -14.85 7.32
N THR A 201 -12.58 -14.06 8.28
CA THR A 201 -14.01 -13.91 8.55
C THR A 201 -14.76 -13.58 7.24
N PRO A 202 -15.73 -14.41 6.80
CA PRO A 202 -16.49 -14.14 5.58
C PRO A 202 -17.34 -12.87 5.68
N LEU A 203 -17.65 -12.28 4.54
CA LEU A 203 -18.54 -11.12 4.47
C LEU A 203 -19.94 -11.49 4.97
N PRO A 204 -20.66 -10.56 5.63
CA PRO A 204 -22.03 -10.81 6.10
C PRO A 204 -23.03 -11.07 4.96
N LYS A 205 -22.70 -10.63 3.75
CA LYS A 205 -23.49 -10.84 2.53
C LYS A 205 -22.53 -11.16 1.37
N ARG A 206 -23.04 -11.90 0.39
CA ARG A 206 -22.33 -12.23 -0.85
C ARG A 206 -22.47 -11.09 -1.86
N TYR A 207 -21.36 -10.63 -2.41
CA TYR A 207 -21.40 -9.64 -3.48
C TYR A 207 -20.18 -9.73 -4.40
N ARG A 208 -20.41 -9.42 -5.67
CA ARG A 208 -19.39 -9.28 -6.72
C ARG A 208 -19.20 -7.81 -7.08
N TYR A 209 -18.24 -7.50 -7.96
CA TYR A 209 -17.97 -6.14 -8.42
C TYR A 209 -17.56 -5.20 -7.27
N VAL A 210 -17.02 -5.77 -6.20
CA VAL A 210 -16.68 -5.07 -4.97
C VAL A 210 -15.31 -4.42 -5.10
N ALA A 211 -15.19 -3.18 -4.62
CA ALA A 211 -13.90 -2.53 -4.47
C ALA A 211 -13.35 -2.80 -3.07
N ALA A 212 -12.04 -2.81 -2.91
CA ALA A 212 -11.40 -2.94 -1.62
C ALA A 212 -10.33 -1.86 -1.43
N ALA A 213 -10.14 -1.46 -0.18
CA ALA A 213 -9.03 -0.64 0.25
C ALA A 213 -8.63 -1.04 1.68
N ALA A 214 -7.42 -0.68 2.08
CA ALA A 214 -6.95 -0.92 3.44
C ALA A 214 -6.30 0.34 4.00
N ILE A 215 -6.48 0.54 5.31
CA ILE A 215 -5.77 1.54 6.10
C ILE A 215 -5.20 0.80 7.31
N LYS A 216 -3.87 0.73 7.38
CA LYS A 216 -3.15 -0.05 8.41
C LYS A 216 -3.63 -1.52 8.40
N SER A 217 -4.14 -2.01 9.54
CA SER A 217 -4.68 -3.36 9.75
C SER A 217 -6.15 -3.52 9.33
N THR A 218 -6.83 -2.42 9.01
CA THR A 218 -8.27 -2.45 8.70
C THR A 218 -8.51 -2.54 7.20
N ILE A 219 -9.23 -3.58 6.78
CA ILE A 219 -9.70 -3.75 5.40
C ILE A 219 -11.13 -3.22 5.24
N TYR A 220 -11.46 -2.71 4.06
CA TYR A 220 -12.76 -2.14 3.71
C TYR A 220 -13.30 -2.82 2.46
N ALA A 221 -14.52 -3.34 2.55
CA ALA A 221 -15.30 -3.85 1.43
C ALA A 221 -16.31 -2.78 0.99
N ILE A 222 -16.19 -2.31 -0.25
CA ILE A 222 -16.82 -1.06 -0.70
C ILE A 222 -17.75 -1.34 -1.88
N GLY A 223 -19.05 -1.13 -1.67
CA GLY A 223 -20.06 -1.24 -2.72
C GLY A 223 -20.24 -2.66 -3.26
N GLY A 224 -20.34 -2.79 -4.58
CA GLY A 224 -20.53 -4.04 -5.28
C GLY A 224 -21.97 -4.31 -5.73
N PHE A 225 -22.27 -5.58 -5.95
CA PHE A 225 -23.55 -6.10 -6.43
C PHE A 225 -23.88 -7.42 -5.75
N ASP A 226 -25.03 -7.49 -5.08
CA ASP A 226 -25.48 -8.68 -4.34
C ASP A 226 -26.26 -9.69 -5.18
N GLY A 227 -26.36 -9.46 -6.49
CA GLY A 227 -27.19 -10.24 -7.41
C GLY A 227 -28.57 -9.62 -7.68
N ARG A 228 -28.97 -8.59 -6.92
CA ARG A 228 -30.24 -7.86 -7.09
C ARG A 228 -30.01 -6.39 -7.37
N GLU A 229 -29.19 -5.72 -6.57
CA GLU A 229 -28.95 -4.28 -6.69
C GLU A 229 -27.49 -3.89 -6.46
N ARG A 230 -27.09 -2.76 -7.07
CA ARG A 230 -25.80 -2.13 -6.77
C ARG A 230 -25.81 -1.56 -5.36
N LEU A 231 -24.69 -1.67 -4.67
CA LEU A 231 -24.59 -1.32 -3.26
C LEU A 231 -23.83 -0.01 -3.07
N ASN A 232 -24.25 0.79 -2.11
CA ASN A 232 -23.45 1.87 -1.52
C ASN A 232 -22.95 1.52 -0.12
N ALA A 233 -23.27 0.31 0.36
CA ALA A 233 -22.86 -0.18 1.66
C ALA A 233 -21.33 -0.34 1.72
N VAL A 234 -20.78 -0.03 2.88
CA VAL A 234 -19.36 -0.23 3.17
C VAL A 234 -19.24 -0.93 4.52
N SER A 235 -18.42 -1.97 4.54
CA SER A 235 -18.11 -2.73 5.75
C SER A 235 -16.61 -2.78 5.93
N CYS A 236 -16.15 -2.84 7.17
CA CYS A 236 -14.73 -3.00 7.46
C CYS A 236 -14.48 -4.07 8.52
N LEU A 237 -13.26 -4.58 8.50
CA LEU A 237 -12.77 -5.63 9.39
C LEU A 237 -11.36 -5.23 9.82
N ASP A 238 -11.14 -5.10 11.12
CA ASP A 238 -9.82 -4.91 11.69
C ASP A 238 -9.20 -6.27 12.00
N LEU A 239 -8.06 -6.57 11.40
CA LEU A 239 -7.39 -7.85 11.54
C LEU A 239 -6.57 -7.96 12.83
N GLN A 240 -6.35 -6.85 13.54
CA GLN A 240 -5.70 -6.85 14.86
C GLN A 240 -6.69 -6.96 16.02
N ASP A 241 -8.01 -6.88 15.76
CA ASP A 241 -9.03 -7.08 16.78
C ASP A 241 -8.95 -8.54 17.31
N PRO A 242 -8.87 -8.77 18.64
CA PRO A 242 -8.89 -10.10 19.24
C PRO A 242 -10.11 -10.95 18.85
N SER A 243 -11.22 -10.30 18.46
CA SER A 243 -12.44 -10.94 17.97
C SER A 243 -12.88 -10.33 16.63
N PRO A 244 -12.20 -10.67 15.52
CA PRO A 244 -12.35 -9.96 14.26
C PRO A 244 -13.74 -10.18 13.64
N GLY A 245 -14.53 -9.10 13.59
CA GLY A 245 -15.88 -9.08 13.04
C GLY A 245 -16.11 -7.95 12.05
N TRP A 246 -16.88 -8.23 10.99
CA TRP A 246 -17.27 -7.20 10.04
C TRP A 246 -18.24 -6.20 10.67
N ARG A 247 -17.90 -4.91 10.60
CA ARG A 247 -18.76 -3.80 11.02
C ARG A 247 -19.18 -2.96 9.83
N SER A 248 -20.46 -2.62 9.75
CA SER A 248 -20.94 -1.63 8.77
C SER A 248 -20.55 -0.23 9.23
N ILE A 249 -20.11 0.60 8.30
CA ILE A 249 -19.81 2.01 8.51
C ILE A 249 -20.77 2.88 7.70
N THR A 250 -20.60 4.21 7.75
CA THR A 250 -21.43 5.11 6.96
C THR A 250 -21.37 4.73 5.47
N PRO A 251 -22.52 4.57 4.78
CA PRO A 251 -22.54 4.19 3.37
C PRO A 251 -22.11 5.34 2.46
N MET A 252 -21.62 5.01 1.27
CA MET A 252 -21.34 5.99 0.22
C MET A 252 -22.63 6.73 -0.21
N ARG A 253 -22.47 7.92 -0.78
CA ARG A 253 -23.60 8.72 -1.32
C ARG A 253 -24.18 8.08 -2.58
N HIS A 254 -23.34 7.42 -3.37
CA HIS A 254 -23.78 6.70 -4.56
C HIS A 254 -23.62 5.19 -4.41
N LYS A 255 -24.52 4.44 -5.04
CA LYS A 255 -24.35 3.00 -5.27
C LYS A 255 -23.28 2.79 -6.33
N ARG A 256 -22.36 1.85 -6.10
CA ARG A 256 -21.22 1.63 -6.98
C ARG A 256 -20.90 0.15 -7.08
N GLY A 257 -21.08 -0.46 -8.25
CA GLY A 257 -20.40 -1.71 -8.62
C GLY A 257 -19.32 -1.45 -9.66
N LEU A 258 -18.23 -2.22 -9.63
CA LEU A 258 -17.05 -2.01 -10.48
C LEU A 258 -16.47 -0.59 -10.33
N SER A 259 -16.58 -0.01 -9.14
CA SER A 259 -15.84 1.21 -8.78
C SER A 259 -14.39 0.89 -8.52
N ALA A 260 -13.56 1.93 -8.59
CA ALA A 260 -12.16 1.86 -8.25
C ALA A 260 -11.94 2.52 -6.88
N ALA A 261 -11.13 1.90 -6.01
CA ALA A 261 -10.85 2.41 -4.68
C ALA A 261 -9.34 2.40 -4.39
N ALA A 262 -8.87 3.39 -3.65
CA ALA A 262 -7.49 3.48 -3.18
C ALA A 262 -7.42 4.18 -1.83
N SER A 263 -6.45 3.82 -0.99
CA SER A 263 -6.16 4.54 0.25
C SER A 263 -5.05 5.56 0.05
N TYR A 264 -5.23 6.76 0.62
CA TYR A 264 -4.24 7.83 0.61
C TYR A 264 -4.32 8.62 1.91
N GLN A 265 -3.19 8.80 2.60
CA GLN A 265 -3.08 9.61 3.82
C GLN A 265 -4.16 9.27 4.88
N GLY A 266 -4.38 7.97 5.11
CA GLY A 266 -5.36 7.49 6.10
C GLY A 266 -6.83 7.73 5.71
N ARG A 267 -7.12 7.99 4.43
CA ARG A 267 -8.47 8.12 3.88
C ARG A 267 -8.67 7.17 2.71
N ILE A 268 -9.94 6.89 2.39
CA ILE A 268 -10.30 6.03 1.25
C ILE A 268 -10.95 6.88 0.18
N PHE A 269 -10.43 6.80 -1.03
CA PHE A 269 -10.96 7.45 -2.22
C PHE A 269 -11.64 6.41 -3.09
N VAL A 270 -12.85 6.70 -3.56
CA VAL A 270 -13.63 5.82 -4.44
C VAL A 270 -14.16 6.63 -5.61
N CYS A 271 -13.84 6.20 -6.83
CA CYS A 271 -14.32 6.87 -8.04
C CYS A 271 -15.00 5.91 -9.01
N GLY A 272 -15.89 6.47 -9.83
CA GLY A 272 -16.58 5.73 -10.87
C GLY A 272 -17.48 4.61 -10.36
N GLY A 273 -17.59 3.56 -11.15
CA GLY A 273 -18.53 2.47 -10.97
C GLY A 273 -19.89 2.72 -11.63
N PHE A 274 -20.79 1.76 -11.47
CA PHE A 274 -22.14 1.77 -12.02
C PHE A 274 -23.16 1.64 -10.90
N ASP A 275 -24.16 2.52 -10.88
CA ASP A 275 -25.18 2.58 -9.82
C ASP A 275 -26.43 1.73 -10.11
N GLY A 276 -26.46 1.08 -11.28
CA GLY A 276 -27.62 0.33 -11.79
C GLY A 276 -28.34 1.04 -12.94
N SER A 277 -28.08 2.33 -13.14
CA SER A 277 -28.66 3.15 -14.21
C SER A 277 -27.58 3.84 -15.05
N VAL A 278 -26.59 4.47 -14.43
CA VAL A 278 -25.55 5.25 -15.10
C VAL A 278 -24.14 4.90 -14.59
N ARG A 279 -23.15 5.06 -15.47
CA ARG A 279 -21.73 5.02 -15.06
C ARG A 279 -21.39 6.36 -14.43
N LEU A 280 -20.69 6.32 -13.30
CA LEU A 280 -20.41 7.48 -12.49
C LEU A 280 -19.09 8.12 -12.92
N ARG A 281 -19.06 9.46 -12.81
CA ARG A 281 -17.83 10.27 -12.87
C ARG A 281 -17.35 10.70 -11.48
N SER A 282 -18.21 10.53 -10.47
CA SER A 282 -18.01 11.12 -9.16
C SER A 282 -16.92 10.43 -8.37
N LEU A 283 -16.17 11.26 -7.64
CA LEU A 283 -15.16 10.87 -6.66
C LEU A 283 -15.71 11.15 -5.26
N GLU A 284 -15.66 10.16 -4.38
CA GLU A 284 -15.97 10.30 -2.97
C GLU A 284 -14.72 9.97 -2.13
N VAL A 285 -14.57 10.69 -1.01
CA VAL A 285 -13.55 10.40 -0.01
C VAL A 285 -14.19 10.10 1.34
N TYR A 286 -13.72 9.04 1.99
CA TYR A 286 -14.10 8.65 3.34
C TYR A 286 -13.01 9.00 4.34
N ASP A 287 -13.40 9.66 5.43
CA ASP A 287 -12.53 9.93 6.57
C ASP A 287 -12.92 9.02 7.75
N PRO A 288 -12.11 7.98 8.08
CA PRO A 288 -12.44 7.05 9.14
C PRO A 288 -12.43 7.68 10.54
N LYS A 289 -11.84 8.86 10.73
CA LYS A 289 -11.80 9.53 12.05
C LYS A 289 -13.14 10.11 12.46
N ILE A 290 -13.98 10.43 11.47
CA ILE A 290 -15.30 11.05 11.69
C ILE A 290 -16.45 10.23 11.08
N ASP A 291 -16.14 9.11 10.42
CA ASP A 291 -17.10 8.25 9.74
C ASP A 291 -17.98 9.01 8.73
N GLU A 292 -17.36 9.82 7.86
CA GLU A 292 -18.08 10.62 6.86
C GLU A 292 -17.56 10.45 5.43
N TRP A 293 -18.50 10.45 4.47
CA TRP A 293 -18.23 10.54 3.03
C TRP A 293 -18.46 11.94 2.48
N ARG A 294 -17.51 12.43 1.69
CA ARG A 294 -17.57 13.72 1.00
C ARG A 294 -17.40 13.55 -0.50
N LEU A 295 -18.23 14.24 -1.27
CA LEU A 295 -18.05 14.36 -2.72
C LEU A 295 -16.91 15.34 -3.00
N LEU A 296 -16.07 14.96 -3.96
CA LEU A 296 -14.99 15.79 -4.50
C LEU A 296 -15.28 16.11 -5.96
N GLN A 297 -14.33 16.73 -6.64
CA GLN A 297 -14.46 17.07 -8.05
C GLN A 297 -14.67 15.80 -8.89
N ASP A 298 -15.66 15.86 -9.78
CA ASP A 298 -15.95 14.80 -10.74
C ASP A 298 -14.85 14.66 -11.80
N MET A 299 -14.63 13.42 -12.25
CA MET A 299 -13.87 13.12 -13.47
C MET A 299 -14.57 13.70 -14.72
N ALA A 300 -13.79 13.91 -15.77
CA ALA A 300 -14.33 14.29 -17.08
C ALA A 300 -15.12 13.14 -17.72
N THR A 301 -14.61 11.91 -17.57
CA THR A 301 -15.20 10.71 -18.18
C THR A 301 -15.86 9.83 -17.12
N PRO A 302 -17.11 9.35 -17.30
CA PRO A 302 -17.68 8.32 -16.45
C PRO A 302 -17.02 6.98 -16.72
N ARG A 303 -16.78 6.17 -15.67
CA ARG A 303 -16.01 4.93 -15.80
C ARG A 303 -16.54 3.85 -14.86
N GLU A 304 -16.86 2.66 -15.37
CA GLU A 304 -16.90 1.43 -14.57
C GLU A 304 -15.74 0.51 -14.96
N GLY A 305 -15.26 -0.31 -14.04
CA GLY A 305 -14.16 -1.25 -14.31
C GLY A 305 -12.81 -0.56 -14.55
N ALA A 306 -12.66 0.69 -14.10
CA ALA A 306 -11.39 1.40 -14.12
C ALA A 306 -10.46 0.93 -12.98
N GLY A 307 -9.16 1.14 -13.15
CA GLY A 307 -8.19 1.06 -12.06
C GLY A 307 -8.06 2.41 -11.35
N LEU A 308 -7.77 2.39 -10.04
CA LEU A 308 -7.42 3.57 -9.25
C LEU A 308 -6.25 3.21 -8.33
N LEU A 309 -5.22 4.03 -8.32
CA LEU A 309 -4.12 3.92 -7.38
C LEU A 309 -3.57 5.30 -7.02
N VAL A 310 -2.72 5.33 -6.01
CA VAL A 310 -1.95 6.51 -5.62
C VAL A 310 -0.53 6.37 -6.12
N ALA A 311 -0.01 7.40 -6.78
CA ALA A 311 1.40 7.53 -7.10
C ALA A 311 1.79 9.00 -7.12
N ASP A 312 3.03 9.34 -6.76
CA ASP A 312 3.51 10.74 -6.74
C ASP A 312 2.53 11.71 -6.06
N ASN A 313 2.00 11.32 -4.89
CA ASN A 313 1.03 12.11 -4.11
C ASN A 313 -0.25 12.51 -4.87
N ALA A 314 -0.63 11.77 -5.90
CA ALA A 314 -1.82 11.99 -6.70
C ALA A 314 -2.57 10.67 -6.93
N LEU A 315 -3.87 10.75 -7.22
CA LEU A 315 -4.63 9.58 -7.65
C LEU A 315 -4.62 9.49 -9.17
N PHE A 316 -4.46 8.29 -9.71
CA PHE A 316 -4.56 8.02 -11.14
C PHE A 316 -5.71 7.05 -11.40
N CYS A 317 -6.72 7.49 -12.15
CA CYS A 317 -7.82 6.66 -12.61
C CYS A 317 -7.62 6.34 -14.09
N MET A 318 -7.63 5.06 -14.46
CA MET A 318 -7.23 4.61 -15.80
C MET A 318 -8.16 3.54 -16.36
N GLY A 319 -8.44 3.66 -17.66
CA GLY A 319 -9.28 2.73 -18.39
C GLY A 319 -10.74 2.74 -17.95
N GLY A 320 -11.38 1.57 -18.04
CA GLY A 320 -12.78 1.33 -17.74
C GLY A 320 -13.68 1.34 -18.97
N TYR A 321 -14.98 1.48 -18.73
CA TYR A 321 -16.05 1.55 -19.72
C TYR A 321 -17.01 2.70 -19.38
N ASP A 322 -17.33 3.55 -20.35
CA ASP A 322 -18.17 4.74 -20.13
C ASP A 322 -19.67 4.50 -20.33
N GLY A 323 -20.06 3.31 -20.82
CA GLY A 323 -21.43 2.99 -21.24
C GLY A 323 -21.56 2.75 -22.74
N ALA A 324 -20.59 3.18 -23.54
CA ALA A 324 -20.53 3.02 -24.99
C ALA A 324 -19.17 2.48 -25.48
N HIS A 325 -18.06 2.92 -24.88
CA HIS A 325 -16.71 2.61 -25.29
C HIS A 325 -15.89 2.08 -24.12
N LEU A 326 -15.03 1.09 -24.42
CA LEU A 326 -13.90 0.78 -23.56
C LEU A 326 -12.92 1.96 -23.61
N LEU A 327 -12.22 2.22 -22.52
CA LEU A 327 -11.39 3.40 -22.39
C LEU A 327 -9.91 3.01 -22.32
N SER A 328 -9.07 3.80 -22.98
CA SER A 328 -7.62 3.83 -22.76
C SER A 328 -7.17 5.09 -22.01
N SER A 329 -8.06 6.07 -21.86
CA SER A 329 -7.76 7.34 -21.22
C SER A 329 -7.44 7.18 -19.74
N MET A 330 -6.58 8.07 -19.24
CA MET A 330 -6.19 8.16 -17.84
C MET A 330 -6.37 9.59 -17.35
N GLU A 331 -6.87 9.74 -16.13
CA GLU A 331 -7.07 11.01 -15.43
C GLU A 331 -6.30 10.99 -14.11
N ARG A 332 -5.63 12.10 -13.79
CA ARG A 332 -4.90 12.31 -12.53
C ARG A 332 -5.61 13.35 -11.67
N TYR A 333 -5.93 13.00 -10.43
CA TYR A 333 -6.45 13.92 -9.42
C TYR A 333 -5.33 14.40 -8.51
N ASP A 334 -5.19 15.72 -8.36
CA ASP A 334 -4.30 16.34 -7.38
C ASP A 334 -5.11 16.66 -6.10
N PRO A 335 -4.89 15.94 -4.98
CA PRO A 335 -5.62 16.19 -3.73
C PRO A 335 -5.37 17.57 -3.12
N LYS A 336 -4.24 18.22 -3.43
CA LYS A 336 -3.92 19.56 -2.94
C LYS A 336 -4.69 20.64 -3.72
N ARG A 337 -4.83 20.45 -5.03
CA ARG A 337 -5.55 21.40 -5.91
C ARG A 337 -7.04 21.11 -6.01
N GLY A 338 -7.45 19.88 -5.74
CA GLY A 338 -8.84 19.44 -5.81
C GLY A 338 -9.38 19.31 -7.23
N ASN A 339 -8.53 19.02 -8.23
CA ASN A 339 -8.95 18.91 -9.62
C ASN A 339 -8.35 17.72 -10.36
N TRP A 340 -9.04 17.29 -11.41
CA TRP A 340 -8.59 16.27 -12.35
C TRP A 340 -7.87 16.91 -13.54
N SER A 341 -6.93 16.17 -14.11
CA SER A 341 -6.23 16.49 -15.35
C SER A 341 -6.07 15.23 -16.20
N ASN A 342 -6.12 15.36 -17.52
CA ASN A 342 -5.88 14.23 -18.41
C ASN A 342 -4.39 13.87 -18.43
N CYS A 343 -4.09 12.58 -18.55
CA CYS A 343 -2.76 12.05 -18.81
C CYS A 343 -2.70 11.38 -20.18
N GLU A 344 -1.48 11.00 -20.59
CA GLU A 344 -1.29 10.21 -21.81
C GLU A 344 -2.11 8.92 -21.74
N PRO A 345 -2.91 8.58 -22.76
CA PRO A 345 -3.72 7.37 -22.76
C PRO A 345 -2.86 6.12 -22.98
N MET A 346 -3.35 4.98 -22.47
CA MET A 346 -2.80 3.66 -22.79
C MET A 346 -2.90 3.38 -24.30
N ARG A 347 -2.06 2.46 -24.79
CA ARG A 347 -2.14 1.97 -26.18
C ARG A 347 -3.35 1.06 -26.36
N MET A 348 -3.66 0.27 -25.34
CA MET A 348 -4.81 -0.64 -25.35
C MET A 348 -5.96 -0.03 -24.55
N ARG A 349 -7.19 -0.15 -25.06
CA ARG A 349 -8.39 0.04 -24.22
C ARG A 349 -8.46 -1.12 -23.22
N ARG A 350 -8.79 -0.84 -21.96
CA ARG A 350 -8.84 -1.85 -20.89
C ARG A 350 -10.00 -1.56 -19.94
N SER A 351 -10.85 -2.54 -19.67
CA SER A 351 -11.82 -2.53 -18.56
C SER A 351 -11.65 -3.77 -17.70
N GLY A 352 -11.79 -3.64 -16.38
CA GLY A 352 -11.54 -4.73 -15.43
C GLY A 352 -10.06 -5.15 -15.35
N SER A 353 -9.13 -4.22 -15.63
CA SER A 353 -7.69 -4.45 -15.44
C SER A 353 -7.28 -4.27 -13.98
N GLY A 354 -6.25 -4.97 -13.55
CA GLY A 354 -5.59 -4.72 -12.28
C GLY A 354 -4.53 -3.62 -12.45
N CYS A 355 -4.35 -2.76 -11.45
CA CYS A 355 -3.30 -1.75 -11.46
C CYS A 355 -2.45 -1.79 -10.19
N ALA A 356 -1.14 -1.62 -10.35
CA ALA A 356 -0.19 -1.53 -9.24
C ALA A 356 0.88 -0.47 -9.54
N VAL A 357 1.54 0.03 -8.50
CA VAL A 357 2.64 0.98 -8.64
C VAL A 357 3.88 0.42 -7.97
N VAL A 358 5.03 0.49 -8.65
CA VAL A 358 6.33 0.18 -8.07
C VAL A 358 7.25 1.36 -8.36
N ALA A 359 7.80 1.95 -7.30
CA ALA A 359 8.57 3.19 -7.36
C ALA A 359 7.83 4.30 -8.14
N ASP A 360 8.32 4.68 -9.32
CA ASP A 360 7.77 5.74 -10.16
C ASP A 360 7.03 5.23 -11.42
N THR A 361 6.67 3.95 -11.44
CA THR A 361 6.05 3.29 -12.59
C THR A 361 4.72 2.67 -12.21
N ILE A 362 3.67 3.03 -12.95
CA ILE A 362 2.33 2.46 -12.84
C ILE A 362 2.21 1.31 -13.85
N TYR A 363 1.71 0.18 -13.42
CA TYR A 363 1.50 -1.00 -14.27
C TYR A 363 0.01 -1.30 -14.36
N VAL A 364 -0.46 -1.59 -15.58
CA VAL A 364 -1.84 -1.97 -15.86
C VAL A 364 -1.87 -3.35 -16.49
N CYS A 365 -2.37 -4.31 -15.73
CA CYS A 365 -2.31 -5.74 -16.01
C CYS A 365 -3.65 -6.25 -16.54
N GLY A 366 -3.63 -6.81 -17.75
CA GLY A 366 -4.78 -7.46 -18.37
C GLY A 366 -5.98 -6.54 -18.60
N GLY A 367 -7.17 -7.03 -18.27
CA GLY A 367 -8.46 -6.44 -18.58
C GLY A 367 -9.10 -7.01 -19.85
N TYR A 368 -10.30 -6.53 -20.16
CA TYR A 368 -11.00 -6.79 -21.42
C TYR A 368 -10.86 -5.57 -22.34
N GLY A 369 -10.37 -5.79 -23.55
CA GLY A 369 -10.18 -4.71 -24.51
C GLY A 369 -9.19 -5.04 -25.62
N GLY A 370 -8.51 -4.02 -26.16
CA GLY A 370 -7.73 -4.16 -27.37
C GLY A 370 -7.27 -2.83 -27.96
N ALA A 371 -6.44 -2.91 -29.00
CA ALA A 371 -6.01 -1.73 -29.77
C ALA A 371 -7.17 -1.09 -30.53
N ASP A 372 -7.04 0.17 -30.93
CA ASP A 372 -8.08 0.87 -31.69
C ASP A 372 -8.43 0.23 -33.03
N GLY A 373 -9.75 0.15 -33.30
CA GLY A 373 -10.32 -0.60 -34.41
C GLY A 373 -10.30 -2.13 -34.29
N GLN A 374 -9.69 -2.70 -33.24
CA GLN A 374 -9.66 -4.16 -33.01
C GLN A 374 -10.79 -4.63 -32.09
N GLN A 375 -11.22 -5.88 -32.31
CA GLN A 375 -12.22 -6.52 -31.47
C GLN A 375 -11.68 -6.75 -30.04
N PRO A 376 -12.46 -6.46 -29.00
CA PRO A 376 -12.03 -6.68 -27.62
C PRO A 376 -11.81 -8.16 -27.28
N VAL A 377 -10.69 -8.44 -26.61
CA VAL A 377 -10.31 -9.77 -26.10
C VAL A 377 -9.95 -9.68 -24.62
N HIS A 378 -9.82 -10.84 -23.98
CA HIS A 378 -9.23 -10.95 -22.66
C HIS A 378 -7.71 -10.77 -22.81
N LEU A 379 -7.15 -9.77 -22.12
CA LEU A 379 -5.76 -9.36 -22.30
C LEU A 379 -4.86 -10.04 -21.27
N ASP A 380 -3.70 -10.51 -21.74
CA ASP A 380 -2.50 -10.86 -20.95
C ASP A 380 -1.46 -9.73 -20.96
N SER A 381 -1.54 -8.84 -21.95
CA SER A 381 -0.64 -7.71 -22.11
C SER A 381 -0.62 -6.79 -20.89
N VAL A 382 0.55 -6.21 -20.63
CA VAL A 382 0.77 -5.29 -19.52
C VAL A 382 1.47 -4.04 -20.02
N GLU A 383 0.97 -2.89 -19.59
CA GLU A 383 1.53 -1.59 -19.94
C GLU A 383 2.06 -0.90 -18.68
N ALA A 384 3.23 -0.28 -18.81
CA ALA A 384 3.92 0.45 -17.76
C ALA A 384 3.99 1.94 -18.11
N TYR A 385 3.44 2.80 -17.25
CA TYR A 385 3.48 4.25 -17.36
C TYR A 385 4.56 4.84 -16.46
N HIS A 386 5.55 5.47 -17.08
CA HIS A 386 6.64 6.16 -16.40
C HIS A 386 6.20 7.57 -16.02
N ILE A 387 5.85 7.80 -14.75
CA ILE A 387 5.17 9.03 -14.31
C ILE A 387 5.95 10.29 -14.68
N ARG A 388 7.28 10.25 -14.54
CA ARG A 388 8.15 11.39 -14.80
C ARG A 388 8.29 11.73 -16.29
N GLN A 389 8.22 10.71 -17.15
CA GLN A 389 8.32 10.89 -18.59
C GLN A 389 6.94 11.17 -19.21
N GLY A 390 5.86 10.79 -18.53
CA GLY A 390 4.51 10.87 -19.06
C GLY A 390 4.28 9.91 -20.23
N GLN A 391 4.95 8.75 -20.25
CA GLN A 391 4.94 7.84 -21.39
C GLN A 391 4.64 6.40 -20.99
N TRP A 392 3.96 5.70 -21.90
CA TRP A 392 3.65 4.27 -21.81
C TRP A 392 4.66 3.42 -22.58
N SER A 393 5.14 2.37 -21.93
CA SER A 393 5.91 1.28 -22.52
C SER A 393 5.17 -0.05 -22.35
N SER A 394 5.25 -0.92 -23.36
CA SER A 394 4.82 -2.31 -23.18
C SER A 394 5.90 -3.08 -22.43
N ILE A 395 5.49 -3.95 -21.52
CA ILE A 395 6.40 -4.89 -20.86
C ILE A 395 6.02 -6.32 -21.24
N VAL A 396 6.70 -7.31 -20.66
CA VAL A 396 6.36 -8.73 -20.87
C VAL A 396 4.91 -9.01 -20.45
N CYS A 397 4.20 -9.79 -21.27
CA CYS A 397 2.83 -10.22 -20.99
C CYS A 397 2.79 -11.19 -19.79
N MET A 398 1.65 -11.22 -19.10
CA MET A 398 1.35 -12.28 -18.14
C MET A 398 1.30 -13.64 -18.86
N ASN A 399 1.40 -14.73 -18.11
CA ASN A 399 1.30 -16.09 -18.64
C ASN A 399 -0.14 -16.43 -19.04
N ILE A 400 -1.12 -15.82 -18.37
CA ILE A 400 -2.54 -16.10 -18.57
C ILE A 400 -3.29 -14.77 -18.78
N PRO A 401 -4.20 -14.66 -19.77
CA PRO A 401 -5.09 -13.52 -19.89
C PRO A 401 -6.00 -13.39 -18.66
N ARG A 402 -6.18 -12.16 -18.15
CA ARG A 402 -7.03 -11.94 -16.96
C ARG A 402 -7.87 -10.69 -17.13
N CYS A 403 -9.19 -10.82 -17.11
CA CYS A 403 -10.11 -9.69 -16.91
C CYS A 403 -10.78 -9.78 -15.54
N TYR A 404 -11.21 -8.63 -15.02
CA TYR A 404 -11.71 -8.48 -13.65
C TYR A 404 -10.74 -9.04 -12.61
N VAL A 405 -9.47 -8.68 -12.81
CA VAL A 405 -8.29 -9.15 -12.07
C VAL A 405 -7.88 -8.13 -11.01
N GLY A 406 -7.46 -8.59 -9.84
CA GLY A 406 -6.80 -7.71 -8.87
C GLY A 406 -5.31 -7.61 -9.19
N ALA A 407 -4.73 -6.40 -9.11
CA ALA A 407 -3.26 -6.24 -9.02
C ALA A 407 -2.87 -5.41 -7.78
N CYS A 408 -1.75 -5.76 -7.14
CA CYS A 408 -1.16 -4.97 -6.06
C CYS A 408 0.36 -5.06 -6.05
N HIS A 409 0.99 -4.06 -5.44
CA HIS A 409 2.40 -4.12 -5.11
C HIS A 409 2.59 -4.83 -3.76
N LEU A 410 3.50 -5.80 -3.72
CA LEU A 410 3.85 -6.54 -2.51
C LEU A 410 5.33 -6.95 -2.59
N ASN A 411 6.12 -6.60 -1.57
CA ASN A 411 7.55 -6.94 -1.48
C ASN A 411 8.38 -6.59 -2.74
N GLY A 412 8.14 -5.40 -3.34
CA GLY A 412 8.88 -4.95 -4.53
C GLY A 412 8.42 -5.59 -5.85
N LYS A 413 7.41 -6.46 -5.81
CA LYS A 413 6.84 -7.16 -6.96
C LYS A 413 5.40 -6.76 -7.18
N ILE A 414 4.87 -7.09 -8.35
CA ILE A 414 3.45 -6.91 -8.66
C ILE A 414 2.80 -8.28 -8.65
N PHE A 415 1.81 -8.45 -7.79
CA PHE A 415 1.00 -9.65 -7.77
C PHE A 415 -0.30 -9.40 -8.51
N VAL A 416 -0.67 -10.34 -9.36
CA VAL A 416 -2.00 -10.41 -9.97
C VAL A 416 -2.68 -11.69 -9.52
N ALA A 417 -3.93 -11.57 -9.10
CA ALA A 417 -4.70 -12.69 -8.60
C ALA A 417 -6.14 -12.60 -9.09
N ALA A 418 -6.78 -13.76 -9.17
CA ALA A 418 -8.14 -13.94 -9.67
C ALA A 418 -8.27 -13.56 -11.16
N GLY A 419 -9.50 -13.43 -11.61
CA GLY A 419 -9.87 -12.99 -12.94
C GLY A 419 -10.51 -14.09 -13.78
N TYR A 420 -10.86 -13.72 -15.00
CA TYR A 420 -11.46 -14.57 -16.02
C TYR A 420 -10.64 -14.50 -17.30
N ASP A 421 -10.27 -15.66 -17.85
CA ASP A 421 -9.41 -15.75 -19.04
C ASP A 421 -10.19 -15.78 -20.37
N GLY A 422 -11.52 -15.68 -20.31
CA GLY A 422 -12.41 -15.88 -21.46
C GLY A 422 -13.01 -17.28 -21.55
N THR A 423 -12.57 -18.21 -20.69
CA THR A 423 -13.08 -19.57 -20.60
C THR A 423 -13.45 -19.97 -19.17
N GLN A 424 -12.61 -19.66 -18.18
CA GLN A 424 -12.78 -20.07 -16.79
C GLN A 424 -12.36 -19.01 -15.78
N LEU A 425 -12.87 -19.14 -14.55
CA LEU A 425 -12.46 -18.32 -13.41
C LEU A 425 -11.14 -18.84 -12.86
N LEU A 426 -10.19 -17.95 -12.65
CA LEU A 426 -8.82 -18.28 -12.26
C LEU A 426 -8.67 -18.34 -10.75
N SER A 427 -8.00 -19.40 -10.27
CA SER A 427 -7.48 -19.49 -8.90
C SER A 427 -5.97 -19.21 -8.82
N SER A 428 -5.30 -19.11 -9.96
CA SER A 428 -3.85 -18.90 -10.04
C SER A 428 -3.46 -17.47 -9.71
N VAL A 429 -2.21 -17.32 -9.28
CA VAL A 429 -1.58 -16.04 -8.92
C VAL A 429 -0.32 -15.90 -9.76
N GLU A 430 -0.01 -14.70 -10.22
CA GLU A 430 1.26 -14.43 -10.89
C GLU A 430 1.98 -13.27 -10.22
N ALA A 431 3.30 -13.36 -10.13
CA ALA A 431 4.15 -12.33 -9.55
C ALA A 431 5.14 -11.81 -10.62
N PHE A 432 5.06 -10.52 -10.93
CA PHE A 432 6.00 -9.85 -11.79
C PHE A 432 7.17 -9.28 -11.01
N ASP A 433 8.38 -9.61 -11.45
CA ASP A 433 9.62 -9.03 -10.98
C ASP A 433 10.03 -7.89 -11.94
N PRO A 434 9.88 -6.60 -11.54
CA PRO A 434 10.19 -5.47 -12.41
C PRO A 434 11.68 -5.29 -12.68
N ILE A 435 12.56 -5.92 -11.88
CA ILE A 435 14.01 -5.92 -12.09
C ILE A 435 14.35 -6.90 -13.20
N ARG A 436 13.80 -8.12 -13.15
CA ARG A 436 14.05 -9.16 -14.16
C ARG A 436 13.20 -9.00 -15.42
N ASN A 437 12.11 -8.24 -15.32
CA ASN A 437 11.07 -8.13 -16.35
C ASN A 437 10.50 -9.51 -16.72
N GLU A 438 10.11 -10.29 -15.69
CA GLU A 438 9.61 -11.66 -15.82
C GLU A 438 8.40 -11.90 -14.90
N TRP A 439 7.47 -12.72 -15.37
CA TRP A 439 6.32 -13.20 -14.59
C TRP A 439 6.58 -14.62 -14.08
N LEU A 440 6.41 -14.82 -12.78
CA LEU A 440 6.37 -16.13 -12.15
C LEU A 440 4.92 -16.55 -11.93
N LEU A 441 4.50 -17.66 -12.54
CA LEU A 441 3.20 -18.27 -12.28
C LEU A 441 3.25 -19.15 -11.04
N HIS A 442 2.36 -18.88 -10.09
CA HIS A 442 2.09 -19.70 -8.93
C HIS A 442 0.82 -20.52 -9.21
N ASP A 443 0.98 -21.68 -9.84
CA ASP A 443 -0.09 -22.61 -10.21
C ASP A 443 -0.09 -23.91 -9.38
N GLU A 444 0.91 -24.11 -8.52
CA GLU A 444 0.90 -25.17 -7.53
C GLU A 444 -0.25 -24.97 -6.54
N ALA A 445 -0.95 -26.05 -6.18
CA ALA A 445 -2.15 -26.00 -5.36
C ALA A 445 -1.95 -25.28 -4.01
N ALA A 446 -0.75 -25.35 -3.42
CA ALA A 446 -0.41 -24.66 -2.17
C ALA A 446 -0.27 -23.13 -2.31
N SER A 447 0.02 -22.65 -3.51
CA SER A 447 0.24 -21.22 -3.80
C SER A 447 -0.96 -20.56 -4.53
N CYS A 448 -1.96 -21.34 -4.91
CA CYS A 448 -3.21 -20.86 -5.50
C CYS A 448 -4.18 -20.35 -4.42
N MET A 449 -5.07 -19.45 -4.83
CA MET A 449 -6.24 -19.11 -4.02
C MET A 449 -7.10 -20.37 -3.81
N ILE A 450 -7.79 -20.39 -2.67
CA ILE A 450 -8.71 -21.49 -2.31
C ILE A 450 -9.85 -21.57 -3.35
N TYR A 451 -10.31 -20.43 -3.86
CA TYR A 451 -11.39 -20.37 -4.85
C TYR A 451 -11.00 -19.62 -6.12
N GLY A 452 -11.35 -20.20 -7.27
CA GLY A 452 -11.32 -19.48 -8.54
C GLY A 452 -12.44 -18.45 -8.59
N ARG A 453 -12.09 -17.18 -8.82
CA ARG A 453 -13.03 -16.05 -8.77
C ARG A 453 -12.65 -14.94 -9.75
N CYS A 454 -13.57 -14.02 -10.01
CA CYS A 454 -13.30 -12.72 -10.64
C CYS A 454 -14.10 -11.61 -9.94
N ASP A 455 -13.91 -10.35 -10.34
CA ASP A 455 -14.65 -9.19 -9.79
C ASP A 455 -14.51 -9.02 -8.27
N THR A 456 -13.37 -9.45 -7.76
CA THR A 456 -13.04 -9.44 -6.34
C THR A 456 -12.39 -8.11 -5.98
N GLY A 457 -12.65 -7.64 -4.76
CA GLY A 457 -11.92 -6.53 -4.19
C GLY A 457 -10.55 -7.02 -3.74
N MET A 458 -9.49 -6.28 -4.05
CA MET A 458 -8.15 -6.59 -3.59
C MET A 458 -7.50 -5.40 -2.90
N CYS A 459 -6.82 -5.65 -1.78
CA CYS A 459 -6.05 -4.63 -1.07
C CYS A 459 -4.83 -5.26 -0.39
N VAL A 460 -3.89 -4.41 0.03
CA VAL A 460 -2.72 -4.81 0.81
C VAL A 460 -2.89 -4.24 2.22
N VAL A 461 -2.87 -5.12 3.21
CA VAL A 461 -3.01 -4.78 4.63
C VAL A 461 -1.66 -4.93 5.32
N ARG A 462 -1.39 -4.09 6.32
CA ARG A 462 -0.18 -4.15 7.15
C ARG A 462 -0.56 -4.59 8.56
N LEU A 463 0.03 -5.67 9.07
CA LEU A 463 -0.29 -6.28 10.37
C LEU A 463 0.78 -6.09 11.44
#